data_AF-A0A7W2M3Q8-F1
#
_entry.id   AF-A0A7W2M3Q8-F1
#
_cell.length_a   1.000
_cell.length_b   1.000
_cell.length_c   1.000
_cell.angle_alpha   90.00
_cell.angle_beta   90.00
_cell.angle_gamma   90.00
#
_symmetry.space_group_name_H-M   'P 1'
#
loop_
_entity.id
_entity.type
_entity.pdbx_description
1 polymer ?
#
loop_
_entity_poly.entity_id
_entity_poly.type
_entity_poly.pdbx_seq_one_letter_code
_entity_poly.pdbx_strand_id
1 'polypeptide(L)'
;MKLKMLSFLAVILFAGSSFENSSMLIQSFGYGHCYDLAESIEQDAMDGGNSAEFSYNLGTAMMEDCINDVNNAAAEYWATH
;
A
#
# COMPACT_ATOMS: atom_id res chain seq x y z
N MET A 1 -17.94 33.52 -12.91
CA MET A 1 -17.63 32.08 -12.96
C MET A 1 -16.15 31.90 -13.28
N LYS A 2 -15.31 31.58 -12.29
CA LYS A 2 -13.89 31.26 -12.50
C LYS A 2 -13.41 30.18 -11.53
N LEU A 3 -12.82 29.15 -12.16
CA LEU A 3 -11.71 28.31 -11.72
C LEU A 3 -11.78 27.64 -10.34
N LYS A 4 -12.15 26.36 -10.34
CA LYS A 4 -11.62 25.34 -9.41
C LYS A 4 -11.53 24.00 -10.15
N MET A 5 -10.58 23.87 -11.08
CA MET A 5 -10.33 22.60 -11.78
C MET A 5 -8.84 22.39 -12.07
N LEU A 6 -7.96 22.77 -11.14
CA LEU A 6 -6.50 22.67 -11.32
C LEU A 6 -5.74 22.18 -10.08
N SER A 7 -6.41 21.63 -9.05
CA SER A 7 -5.73 21.33 -7.77
C SER A 7 -5.28 19.87 -7.57
N PHE A 8 -5.60 18.94 -8.47
CA PHE A 8 -5.18 17.54 -8.31
C PHE A 8 -4.00 17.14 -9.21
N LEU A 9 -3.65 17.96 -10.21
CA LEU A 9 -2.52 17.67 -11.11
C LEU A 9 -1.16 18.22 -10.62
N ALA A 10 -1.15 19.07 -9.59
CA ALA A 10 0.06 19.79 -9.16
C ALA A 10 0.94 19.02 -8.16
N VAL A 11 0.50 17.87 -7.64
CA VAL A 11 1.32 17.04 -6.73
C VAL A 11 2.34 16.20 -7.51
N ILE A 12 2.22 16.08 -8.83
CA ILE A 12 3.04 15.18 -9.65
C ILE A 12 4.28 15.88 -10.25
N LEU A 13 4.42 17.20 -10.15
CA LEU A 13 5.34 17.99 -11.01
C LEU A 13 6.40 18.85 -10.28
N PHE A 14 6.86 18.47 -9.10
CA PHE A 14 8.17 18.90 -8.57
C PHE A 14 9.10 17.68 -8.49
N ALA A 15 9.94 17.44 -9.50
CA ALA A 15 11.28 18.04 -9.64
C ALA A 15 12.39 17.06 -9.22
N GLY A 16 12.86 16.27 -10.19
CA GLY A 16 14.26 16.36 -10.63
C GLY A 16 15.39 15.78 -9.78
N SER A 17 15.18 15.26 -8.57
CA SER A 17 16.26 14.66 -7.79
C SER A 17 15.74 13.69 -6.74
N SER A 18 15.26 12.50 -7.15
CA SER A 18 14.82 11.44 -6.22
C SER A 18 14.47 10.13 -6.94
N PHE A 19 15.17 9.76 -8.03
CA PHE A 19 14.92 8.47 -8.71
C PHE A 19 15.13 7.26 -7.79
N GLU A 20 15.92 7.42 -6.71
CA GLU A 20 16.17 6.41 -5.67
C GLU A 20 15.13 6.42 -4.53
N ASN A 21 14.33 7.49 -4.37
CA ASN A 21 13.34 7.57 -3.30
C ASN A 21 11.97 7.01 -3.71
N SER A 22 11.70 6.83 -4.99
CA SER A 22 10.44 6.25 -5.48
C SER A 22 10.27 4.80 -5.02
N SER A 23 11.34 4.02 -5.05
CA SER A 23 11.35 2.62 -4.59
C SER A 23 11.23 2.50 -3.07
N MET A 24 11.92 3.39 -2.34
CA MET A 24 11.79 3.47 -0.88
C MET A 24 10.39 3.89 -0.47
N LEU A 25 9.73 4.79 -1.23
CA LEU A 25 8.34 5.16 -1.00
C LEU A 25 7.38 4.00 -1.32
N ILE A 26 7.57 3.27 -2.42
CA ILE A 26 6.75 2.10 -2.78
C ILE A 26 6.81 1.04 -1.68
N GLN A 27 8.00 0.73 -1.17
CA GLN A 27 8.16 -0.26 -0.12
C GLN A 27 7.68 0.26 1.25
N SER A 28 8.03 1.49 1.63
CA SER A 28 7.70 2.02 2.95
C SER A 28 6.21 2.32 3.10
N PHE A 29 5.57 2.94 2.10
CA PHE A 29 4.11 3.12 2.11
C PHE A 29 3.37 1.82 1.82
N GLY A 30 3.91 0.97 0.93
CA GLY A 30 3.30 -0.31 0.58
C GLY A 30 3.20 -1.24 1.77
N TYR A 31 4.28 -1.43 2.54
CA TYR A 31 4.25 -2.28 3.73
C TYR A 31 3.35 -1.72 4.82
N GLY A 32 3.38 -0.41 5.06
CA GLY A 32 2.46 0.23 6.00
C GLY A 32 0.99 -0.03 5.64
N HIS A 33 0.65 0.13 4.36
CA HIS A 33 -0.68 -0.19 3.86
C HIS A 33 -1.05 -1.67 4.03
N CYS A 34 -0.10 -2.60 3.83
CA CYS A 34 -0.36 -4.02 4.03
C CYS A 34 -0.62 -4.38 5.50
N TYR A 35 0.06 -3.72 6.45
CA TYR A 35 -0.23 -3.90 7.88
C TYR A 35 -1.62 -3.37 8.24
N ASP A 36 -1.97 -2.17 7.78
CA ASP A 36 -3.30 -1.57 8.04
C ASP A 36 -4.42 -2.45 7.44
N LEU A 37 -4.19 -3.01 6.25
CA LEU A 37 -5.13 -3.95 5.62
C LEU A 37 -5.30 -5.22 6.44
N ALA A 38 -4.20 -5.81 6.92
CA ALA A 38 -4.22 -7.02 7.73
C ALA A 38 -4.97 -6.82 9.04
N GLU A 39 -4.72 -5.69 9.72
CA GLU A 39 -5.43 -5.31 10.95
C GLU A 39 -6.93 -5.11 10.69
N SER A 40 -7.30 -4.44 9.60
CA SER A 40 -8.71 -4.26 9.22
C SER A 40 -9.41 -5.60 8.96
N ILE A 41 -8.73 -6.54 8.30
CA ILE A 41 -9.28 -7.87 8.00
C ILE A 41 -9.41 -8.72 9.27
N GLU A 42 -8.41 -8.67 10.16
CA GLU A 42 -8.47 -9.34 11.46
C GLU A 42 -9.66 -8.83 12.28
N GLN A 43 -9.82 -7.50 12.33
CA GLN A 43 -10.92 -6.84 13.04
C GLN A 43 -12.29 -7.24 12.45
N ASP A 44 -12.46 -7.18 11.13
CA ASP A 44 -13.71 -7.58 10.45
C ASP A 44 -14.04 -9.05 10.71
N ALA A 45 -13.03 -9.93 10.70
CA ALA A 45 -13.21 -11.34 10.99
C ALA A 45 -13.60 -11.59 12.46
N MET A 46 -13.01 -10.84 13.40
CA MET A 46 -13.40 -10.89 14.82
C MET A 46 -14.82 -10.38 15.04
N ASP A 47 -15.20 -9.26 14.41
CA ASP A 47 -16.54 -8.69 14.49
C ASP A 47 -17.61 -9.60 13.87
N GLY A 48 -17.21 -10.42 12.89
CA GLY A 48 -18.00 -11.51 12.32
C GLY A 48 -18.19 -12.74 13.25
N GLY A 49 -17.58 -12.74 14.43
CA GLY A 49 -17.69 -13.82 15.42
C GLY A 49 -16.73 -14.99 15.21
N ASN A 50 -15.67 -14.82 14.41
CA ASN A 50 -14.64 -15.84 14.25
C ASN A 50 -13.72 -15.91 15.48
N SER A 51 -12.96 -17.00 15.60
CA SER A 51 -11.94 -17.13 16.65
C SER A 51 -10.75 -16.20 16.40
N ALA A 52 -10.11 -15.75 17.48
CA ALA A 52 -8.90 -14.92 17.39
C ALA A 52 -7.79 -15.59 16.55
N GLU A 53 -7.63 -16.91 16.67
CA GLU A 53 -6.65 -17.68 15.87
C GLU A 53 -6.99 -17.63 14.37
N PHE A 54 -8.26 -17.79 14.01
CA PHE A 54 -8.69 -17.68 12.62
C PHE A 54 -8.47 -16.26 12.07
N SER A 55 -8.91 -15.24 12.80
CA SER A 55 -8.80 -13.85 12.38
C SER A 55 -7.34 -13.43 12.19
N TYR A 56 -6.46 -13.80 13.11
CA TYR A 56 -5.01 -13.55 13.01
C TYR A 56 -4.39 -14.24 11.80
N ASN A 57 -4.72 -15.52 11.58
CA ASN A 57 -4.21 -16.28 10.43
C ASN A 57 -4.71 -15.69 9.10
N LEU A 58 -5.96 -15.22 9.05
CA LEU A 58 -6.53 -14.57 7.87
C LEU A 58 -5.85 -13.24 7.57
N GLY A 59 -5.71 -12.37 8.59
CA GLY A 59 -4.99 -11.10 8.45
C GLY A 59 -3.55 -11.31 7.98
N THR A 60 -2.85 -12.27 8.57
CA THR A 60 -1.46 -12.61 8.21
C THR A 60 -1.35 -13.11 6.77
N ALA A 61 -2.26 -13.98 6.31
CA ALA A 61 -2.27 -14.46 4.94
C ALA A 61 -2.48 -13.32 3.92
N MET A 62 -3.40 -12.41 4.22
CA MET A 62 -3.68 -11.24 3.36
C MET A 62 -2.54 -10.23 3.38
N MET A 63 -1.84 -10.09 4.50
CA MET A 63 -0.63 -9.30 4.60
C MET A 63 0.48 -9.84 3.69
N GLU A 64 0.70 -11.15 3.69
CA GLU A 64 1.73 -11.80 2.88
C GLU A 64 1.47 -11.58 1.38
N ASP A 65 0.22 -11.77 0.93
CA ASP A 65 -0.19 -11.49 -0.44
C ASP A 65 0.05 -10.02 -0.82
N CYS A 66 -0.34 -9.08 0.04
CA CYS A 66 -0.12 -7.65 -0.19
C CYS A 66 1.38 -7.29 -0.28
N ILE A 67 2.20 -7.86 0.60
CA ILE A 67 3.66 -7.64 0.58
C ILE A 67 4.26 -8.18 -0.73
N ASN A 68 3.80 -9.34 -1.19
CA ASN A 68 4.24 -9.91 -2.47
C ASN A 68 3.87 -9.00 -3.65
N ASP A 69 2.68 -8.40 -3.65
CA ASP A 69 2.27 -7.43 -4.67
C ASP A 69 3.14 -6.17 -4.63
N VAL A 70 3.42 -5.62 -3.44
CA VAL A 70 4.33 -4.48 -3.28
C VAL A 70 5.73 -4.80 -3.80
N ASN A 71 6.24 -5.99 -3.49
CA ASN A 71 7.54 -6.47 -3.96
C ASN A 71 7.58 -6.63 -5.49
N ASN A 72 6.53 -7.21 -6.07
CA ASN A 72 6.41 -7.37 -7.52
C ASN A 72 6.34 -6.02 -8.22
N ALA A 73 5.53 -5.08 -7.72
CA ALA A 73 5.43 -3.74 -8.26
C ALA A 73 6.76 -2.98 -8.17
N ALA A 74 7.49 -3.13 -7.05
CA ALA A 74 8.83 -2.59 -6.92
C ALA A 74 9.81 -3.22 -7.92
N ALA A 75 9.76 -4.55 -8.09
CA ALA A 75 10.61 -5.27 -9.04
C ALA A 75 10.34 -4.86 -10.50
N GLU A 76 9.07 -4.72 -10.89
CA GLU A 76 8.68 -4.21 -12.22
C GLU A 76 9.21 -2.79 -12.46
N TYR A 77 9.08 -1.91 -11.45
CA TYR A 77 9.62 -0.55 -11.54
C TYR A 77 11.12 -0.55 -11.84
N TRP A 78 11.90 -1.41 -11.18
CA TRP A 78 13.35 -1.56 -11.41
C TRP A 78 13.69 -2.25 -12.73
N ALA A 79 12.80 -3.06 -13.30
CA ALA A 79 13.03 -3.70 -14.58
C ALA A 79 12.87 -2.73 -15.76
N THR A 80 12.09 -1.66 -15.58
CA THR A 80 11.75 -0.69 -16.64
C THR A 80 12.45 0.66 -16.51
N HIS A 81 13.24 0.89 -15.45
CA HIS A 81 14.01 2.12 -15.19
C HIS A 81 15.46 1.79 -14.88
#